data_AF-A0A074VM75-F1
#
_entry.id   AF-A0A074VM75-F1
#
_cell.length_a   1.000
_cell.length_b   1.000
_cell.length_c   1.000
_cell.angle_alpha   90.00
_cell.angle_beta   90.00
_cell.angle_gamma   90.00
#
_symmetry.space_group_name_H-M   'P 1'
#
loop_
_entity.id
_entity.type
_entity.pdbx_description
1 polymer ?
#
loop_
_entity_poly.entity_id
_entity_poly.type
_entity_poly.pdbx_seq_one_letter_code
_entity_poly.pdbx_strand_id
1 'polypeptide(L)'
;REQNLAALKLLPEWMVVMKVVVIHLDIGRAADSGLFGLLGDEIIQVVDAALPLASQLYELAEYCERDASITTAQDFTRTSANDMDAMVKRRAFEIFHDDEVGKRLRPAIMFRLCTEMCNH
;
A
#
# COMPACT_ATOMS: atom_id res chain seq x y z
N ARG A 1 0.52 13.23 22.49
CA ARG A 1 0.87 13.98 21.26
C ARG A 1 2.39 14.17 21.15
N GLU A 2 3.06 14.70 22.17
CA GLU A 2 4.53 14.88 22.18
C GLU A 2 5.33 13.57 22.06
N GLN A 3 4.92 12.49 22.75
CA GLN A 3 5.59 11.19 22.63
C GLN A 3 5.52 10.61 21.21
N ASN A 4 4.40 10.82 20.51
CA ASN A 4 4.24 10.37 19.11
C ASN A 4 5.15 11.17 18.16
N LEU A 5 5.31 12.48 18.42
CA LEU A 5 6.20 13.33 17.64
C LEU A 5 7.67 12.92 17.80
N ALA A 6 8.09 12.62 19.04
CA ALA A 6 9.45 12.13 19.30
C ALA A 6 9.72 10.81 18.56
N ALA A 7 8.78 9.87 18.59
CA ALA A 7 8.91 8.59 17.90
C ALA A 7 9.07 8.76 16.38
N LEU A 8 8.26 9.63 15.75
CA LEU A 8 8.35 9.88 14.31
C LEU A 8 9.67 10.51 13.88
N LYS A 9 10.38 11.17 14.79
CA LYS A 9 11.71 11.75 14.54
C LYS A 9 12.86 10.75 14.72
N LEU A 10 12.62 9.57 15.29
CA LEU A 10 13.66 8.56 15.53
C LEU A 10 14.13 7.87 14.26
N LEU A 11 13.23 7.66 13.29
CA LEU A 11 13.57 7.04 12.02
C LEU A 11 13.71 8.09 10.90
N PRO A 12 14.59 7.84 9.91
CA PRO A 12 14.80 8.76 8.81
C PRO A 12 13.59 8.82 7.87
N GLU A 13 12.89 7.69 7.70
CA GLU A 13 11.75 7.56 6.80
C GLU A 13 10.68 6.64 7.41
N TRP A 14 9.41 7.03 7.25
CA TRP A 14 8.24 6.26 7.65
C TRP A 14 7.34 6.07 6.45
N MET A 15 6.89 4.84 6.22
CA MET A 15 5.84 4.57 5.25
C MET A 15 4.47 4.70 5.90
N VAL A 16 3.59 5.48 5.27
CA VAL A 16 2.20 5.66 5.70
C VAL A 16 1.30 4.99 4.68
N VAL A 17 0.59 3.94 5.11
CA VAL A 17 -0.35 3.22 4.24
C VAL A 17 -1.55 4.12 3.95
N MET A 18 -1.68 4.54 2.70
CA MET A 18 -2.75 5.42 2.21
C MET A 18 -3.90 4.64 1.56
N LYS A 19 -3.62 3.43 1.09
CA LYS A 19 -4.59 2.56 0.44
C LYS A 19 -4.24 1.10 0.67
N VAL A 20 -5.27 0.27 0.79
CA VAL A 20 -5.17 -1.18 0.84
C VAL A 20 -5.77 -1.74 -0.45
N VAL A 21 -5.06 -2.66 -1.07
CA VAL A 21 -5.46 -3.34 -2.31
C VAL A 21 -5.37 -4.84 -2.06
N VAL A 22 -6.46 -5.56 -2.31
CA VAL A 22 -6.49 -7.02 -2.20
C VAL A 22 -6.28 -7.64 -3.57
N ILE A 23 -5.38 -8.61 -3.66
CA ILE A 23 -5.09 -9.37 -4.88
C ILE A 23 -5.61 -10.78 -4.69
N HIS A 24 -6.63 -11.14 -5.47
CA HIS A 24 -7.26 -12.47 -5.43
C HIS A 24 -6.56 -13.42 -6.39
N LEU A 25 -5.66 -14.24 -5.84
CA LEU A 25 -4.84 -15.15 -6.63
C LEU A 25 -4.44 -16.35 -5.78
N ASP A 26 -4.47 -17.55 -6.37
CA ASP A 26 -3.96 -18.74 -5.69
C ASP A 26 -2.43 -18.65 -5.49
N ILE A 27 -1.95 -19.40 -4.50
CA ILE A 27 -0.57 -19.30 -4.03
C ILE A 27 0.47 -19.70 -5.11
N GLY A 28 0.12 -20.64 -6.01
CA GLY A 28 1.03 -21.08 -7.07
C GLY A 28 1.24 -19.97 -8.09
N ARG A 29 0.15 -19.39 -8.59
CA ARG A 29 0.21 -18.27 -9.54
C ARG A 29 0.83 -17.01 -8.91
N ALA A 30 0.62 -16.78 -7.62
CA ALA A 30 1.25 -15.67 -6.91
C ALA A 30 2.77 -15.82 -6.85
N ALA A 31 3.28 -17.03 -6.57
CA ALA A 31 4.72 -17.31 -6.60
C ALA A 31 5.30 -17.15 -8.02
N ASP A 32 4.60 -17.67 -9.04
CA ASP A 32 5.02 -17.57 -10.44
C ASP A 32 5.08 -16.12 -10.95
N SER A 33 4.30 -15.21 -10.36
CA SER A 33 4.32 -13.79 -10.74
C SER A 33 5.66 -13.11 -10.44
N GLY A 34 6.44 -13.63 -9.47
CA GLY A 34 7.64 -12.99 -8.95
C GLY A 34 7.40 -11.66 -8.21
N LEU A 35 6.15 -11.20 -8.12
CA LEU A 35 5.77 -9.96 -7.44
C LEU A 35 5.61 -10.18 -5.93
N PHE A 36 5.26 -11.40 -5.54
CA PHE A 36 5.31 -11.86 -4.17
C PHE A 36 6.57 -12.72 -4.03
N GLY A 37 7.47 -12.39 -3.09
CA GLY A 37 8.69 -13.18 -2.83
C GLY A 37 8.38 -14.63 -2.45
N LEU A 38 9.38 -15.44 -2.08
CA LEU A 38 9.15 -16.80 -1.58
C LEU A 38 8.08 -16.76 -0.48
N LEU A 39 6.88 -17.27 -0.79
CA LEU A 39 5.62 -17.08 -0.05
C LEU A 39 5.59 -17.90 1.25
N GLY A 40 6.55 -17.64 2.13
CA GLY A 40 6.58 -18.08 3.51
C GLY A 40 6.31 -16.95 4.50
N ASP A 41 6.64 -15.69 4.17
CA ASP A 41 6.77 -14.67 5.22
C ASP A 41 5.80 -13.48 5.16
N GLU A 42 5.33 -12.96 4.03
CA GLU A 42 4.28 -11.91 4.09
C GLU A 42 3.27 -11.99 2.94
N ILE A 43 2.04 -12.37 3.28
CA ILE A 43 0.83 -12.18 2.45
C ILE A 43 0.44 -10.70 2.28
N ILE A 44 1.27 -9.78 2.78
CA ILE A 44 1.11 -8.34 2.75
C ILE A 44 2.40 -7.73 2.19
N GLN A 45 2.29 -6.75 1.31
CA GLN A 45 3.42 -5.94 0.87
C GLN A 45 3.08 -4.47 1.05
N VAL A 46 3.89 -3.75 1.83
CA VAL A 46 3.80 -2.30 1.93
C VAL A 46 4.81 -1.71 0.97
N VAL A 47 4.31 -1.14 -0.12
CA VAL A 47 5.13 -0.62 -1.22
C VAL A 47 4.99 0.89 -1.28
N ASP A 48 6.12 1.59 -1.35
CA ASP A 48 6.14 3.02 -1.58
C ASP A 48 5.40 3.37 -2.88
N ALA A 49 4.49 4.34 -2.81
CA ALA A 49 3.60 4.69 -3.91
C ALA A 49 4.32 5.25 -5.15
N ALA A 50 5.54 5.76 -4.99
CA ALA A 50 6.36 6.28 -6.09
C ALA A 50 7.17 5.19 -6.82
N LEU A 51 7.23 3.97 -6.28
CA LEU A 51 7.98 2.89 -6.91
C LEU A 51 7.17 2.21 -8.03
N PRO A 52 7.83 1.77 -9.13
CA PRO A 52 7.16 1.07 -10.23
C PRO A 52 6.39 -0.19 -9.80
N LEU A 53 6.86 -0.85 -8.73
CA LEU A 53 6.23 -2.05 -8.17
C LEU A 53 4.76 -1.81 -7.77
N ALA A 54 4.41 -0.60 -7.28
CA ALA A 54 3.03 -0.28 -6.92
C ALA A 54 2.10 -0.37 -8.14
N SER A 55 2.54 0.15 -9.30
CA SER A 55 1.76 0.06 -10.55
C SER A 55 1.62 -1.39 -11.04
N GLN A 56 2.68 -2.19 -10.95
CA GLN A 56 2.67 -3.60 -11.35
C GLN A 56 1.70 -4.42 -10.50
N LEU A 57 1.67 -4.19 -9.19
CA LEU A 57 0.74 -4.84 -8.28
C LEU A 57 -0.72 -4.39 -8.49
N TYR A 58 -0.95 -3.12 -8.84
CA TYR A 58 -2.28 -2.66 -9.26
C TYR A 58 -2.76 -3.36 -10.52
N GLU A 59 -1.90 -3.44 -11.53
CA GLU A 59 -2.25 -4.11 -12.79
C GLU A 59 -2.57 -5.59 -12.58
N LEU A 60 -1.81 -6.26 -11.70
CA LEU A 60 -2.12 -7.63 -11.29
C LEU A 60 -3.49 -7.70 -10.57
N ALA A 61 -3.75 -6.79 -9.63
CA ALA A 61 -5.03 -6.75 -8.90
C ALA A 61 -6.23 -6.55 -9.84
N GLU A 62 -6.14 -5.58 -10.74
CA GLU A 62 -7.17 -5.28 -11.74
C GLU A 62 -7.38 -6.46 -12.71
N TYR A 63 -6.29 -7.14 -13.11
CA TYR A 63 -6.36 -8.32 -13.96
C TYR A 63 -7.06 -9.48 -13.25
N CYS A 64 -6.64 -9.79 -12.01
CA CYS A 64 -7.26 -10.83 -11.20
C CYS A 64 -8.74 -10.57 -10.93
N GLU A 65 -9.12 -9.31 -10.71
CA GLU A 65 -10.52 -8.96 -10.45
C GLU A 65 -11.43 -9.13 -11.68
N ARG A 66 -10.91 -8.90 -12.90
CA ARG A 66 -11.68 -9.15 -14.13
C ARG A 66 -11.97 -10.63 -14.37
N ASP A 67 -11.02 -11.50 -14.02
CA ASP A 67 -11.08 -12.94 -14.33
C ASP A 67 -11.77 -13.76 -13.23
N ALA A 68 -12.06 -13.18 -12.06
CA ALA A 68 -12.62 -13.89 -10.92
C ALA A 68 -14.14 -13.69 -10.78
N SER A 69 -14.85 -14.72 -10.29
CA SER A 69 -16.25 -14.59 -9.85
C SER A 69 -16.33 -13.84 -8.52
N ILE A 70 -16.10 -12.54 -8.58
CA ILE A 70 -16.04 -11.68 -7.41
C ILE A 70 -17.43 -11.20 -7.02
N THR A 71 -17.75 -11.32 -5.73
CA THR A 71 -19.03 -10.89 -5.15
C THR A 71 -19.07 -9.39 -4.84
N THR A 72 -17.93 -8.71 -4.76
CA THR A 72 -17.83 -7.26 -4.51
C THR A 72 -16.55 -6.69 -5.12
N ALA A 73 -16.67 -5.92 -6.20
CA ALA A 73 -15.49 -5.31 -6.86
C ALA A 73 -14.81 -4.27 -5.95
N GLN A 74 -13.48 -4.20 -6.00
CA GLN A 74 -12.69 -3.19 -5.32
C GLN A 74 -12.62 -1.90 -6.12
N ASP A 75 -12.48 -0.77 -5.41
CA ASP A 75 -12.20 0.50 -6.07
C ASP A 75 -10.69 0.61 -6.39
N PHE A 76 -10.33 0.36 -7.65
CA PHE A 76 -8.98 0.53 -8.15
C PHE A 76 -8.65 1.95 -8.61
N THR A 77 -9.50 2.96 -8.33
CA THR A 77 -9.19 4.36 -8.67
C THR A 77 -7.79 4.73 -8.19
N ARG A 78 -6.92 5.08 -9.15
CA ARG A 78 -5.51 5.37 -8.88
C ARG A 78 -5.36 6.83 -8.47
N THR A 79 -4.76 7.06 -7.31
CA THR A 79 -4.28 8.39 -6.89
C THR A 79 -2.81 8.50 -7.25
N SER A 80 -2.37 9.63 -7.79
CA SER A 80 -0.96 9.80 -8.13
C SER A 80 -0.10 9.80 -6.87
N ALA A 81 1.15 9.33 -6.97
CA ALA A 81 2.09 9.35 -5.85
C ALA A 81 2.28 10.77 -5.29
N ASN A 82 2.27 11.79 -6.16
CA ASN A 82 2.38 13.20 -5.78
C ASN A 82 1.16 13.68 -4.98
N ASP A 83 -0.05 13.27 -5.39
CA ASP A 83 -1.27 13.62 -4.65
C ASP A 83 -1.29 12.93 -3.28
N MET A 84 -0.89 11.65 -3.20
CA MET A 84 -0.76 10.95 -1.93
C MET A 84 0.26 11.61 -1.01
N ASP A 85 1.42 12.00 -1.55
CA ASP A 85 2.47 12.71 -0.81
C ASP A 85 1.97 14.05 -0.26
N ALA A 86 1.28 14.84 -1.09
CA ALA A 86 0.68 16.10 -0.66
C ALA A 86 -0.38 15.90 0.44
N MET A 87 -1.19 14.84 0.35
CA MET A 87 -2.18 14.48 1.37
C MET A 87 -1.52 14.10 2.70
N VAL A 88 -0.50 13.24 2.67
CA VAL A 88 0.24 12.80 3.87
C VAL A 88 0.90 13.99 4.56
N LYS A 89 1.58 14.86 3.81
CA LYS A 89 2.27 16.03 4.37
C LYS A 89 1.30 17.03 4.99
N ARG A 90 0.20 17.34 4.29
CA ARG A 90 -0.86 18.20 4.83
C ARG A 90 -1.41 17.63 6.13
N ARG A 91 -1.72 16.34 6.16
CA ARG A 91 -2.29 15.69 7.35
C ARG A 91 -1.31 15.64 8.51
N ALA A 92 -0.03 15.40 8.23
CA ALA A 92 1.03 15.45 9.24
C ALA A 92 1.13 16.84 9.87
N PHE A 93 1.12 17.89 9.06
CA PHE A 93 1.15 19.27 9.56
C PHE A 93 -0.09 19.60 10.40
N GLU A 94 -1.30 19.20 9.98
CA GLU A 94 -2.53 19.38 10.76
C GLU A 94 -2.46 18.69 12.14
N ILE A 95 -1.87 17.50 12.21
CA ILE A 95 -1.82 16.69 13.44
C ILE A 95 -0.65 17.06 14.35
N PHE A 96 0.49 17.47 13.81
CA PHE A 96 1.70 17.68 14.59
C PHE A 96 2.16 19.14 14.65
N HIS A 97 1.66 19.99 13.76
CA HIS A 97 2.10 21.38 13.58
C HIS A 97 3.62 21.49 13.39
N ASP A 98 4.20 20.52 12.66
CA ASP A 98 5.64 20.39 12.44
C ASP A 98 5.90 19.87 11.02
N ASP A 99 6.48 20.72 10.17
CA ASP A 99 6.81 20.41 8.77
C ASP A 99 7.90 19.34 8.63
N GLU A 100 8.76 19.17 9.63
CA GLU A 100 9.84 18.16 9.60
C GLU A 100 9.28 16.75 9.69
N VAL A 101 8.10 16.58 10.30
CA VAL A 101 7.41 15.29 10.31
C VAL A 101 6.99 14.92 8.91
N GLY A 102 6.33 15.84 8.19
CA GLY A 102 5.85 15.59 6.83
C GLY A 102 6.97 15.20 5.86
N LYS A 103 8.17 15.75 6.03
CA LYS A 103 9.36 15.40 5.21
C LYS A 103 9.86 13.97 5.42
N ARG A 104 9.53 13.36 6.57
CA ARG A 104 9.93 12.00 6.94
C ARG A 104 8.89 10.95 6.59
N LEU A 105 7.68 11.37 6.19
CA LEU A 105 6.61 10.45 5.82
C LEU A 105 6.61 10.25 4.30
N ARG A 106 6.50 8.99 3.88
CA ARG A 106 6.38 8.58 2.48
C ARG A 106 5.05 7.84 2.31
N PRO A 107 4.24 8.17 1.30
CA PRO A 107 3.01 7.45 1.03
C PRO A 107 3.32 6.03 0.57
N ALA A 108 2.58 5.05 1.08
CA ALA A 108 2.69 3.66 0.70
C ALA A 108 1.31 3.04 0.45
N ILE A 109 1.31 1.94 -0.29
CA ILE A 109 0.14 1.15 -0.60
C ILE A 109 0.38 -0.25 -0.07
N MET A 110 -0.60 -0.76 0.66
CA MET A 110 -0.57 -2.11 1.17
C MET A 110 -1.27 -3.04 0.17
N PHE A 111 -0.54 -3.99 -0.39
CA PHE A 111 -1.08 -5.04 -1.23
C PHE A 111 -1.20 -6.33 -0.42
N ARG A 112 -2.42 -6.86 -0.28
CA ARG A 112 -2.69 -8.10 0.45
C ARG A 112 -3.06 -9.20 -0.52
N LEU A 113 -2.33 -10.30 -0.50
CA LEU A 113 -2.71 -11.51 -1.23
C LEU A 113 -3.87 -12.20 -0.50
N CYS A 114 -4.95 -12.48 -1.21
CA CYS A 114 -6.07 -13.29 -0.74
C CYS A 114 -6.16 -14.56 -1.59
N THR A 115 -5.72 -15.69 -1.02
CA THR A 115 -5.76 -17.00 -1.66
C THR A 115 -7.14 -17.67 -1.59
N GLU A 116 -8.01 -17.18 -0.69
CA GLU A 116 -9.35 -17.73 -0.47
C GLU A 116 -10.42 -17.11 -1.39
N MET A 117 -10.03 -16.21 -2.31
CA MET A 117 -10.95 -15.52 -3.23
C MET A 117 -12.12 -14.82 -2.50
N CYS A 118 -11.87 -14.33 -1.29
CA CYS A 118 -12.86 -13.72 -0.40
C CYS A 118 -12.75 -12.19 -0.42
N ASN A 119 -13.90 -11.50 -0.43
CA ASN A 119 -13.98 -10.02 -0.42
C ASN A 119 -14.61 -9.48 0.88
N HIS A 120 -14.40 -10.17 2.02
CA HIS A 120 -14.90 -9.75 3.34
C HIS A 120 -13.83 -8.99 4.13
#